data_AF-A0A7S7M221-F1
#
_entry.id   AF-A0A7S7M221-F1
#
_cell.length_a   1.000
_cell.length_b   1.000
_cell.length_c   1.000
_cell.angle_alpha   90.00
_cell.angle_beta   90.00
_cell.angle_gamma   90.00
#
_symmetry.space_group_name_H-M   'P 1'
#
loop_
_entity.id
_entity.type
_entity.pdbx_description
1 polymer ?
#
loop_
_entity_poly.entity_id
_entity_poly.type
_entity_poly.pdbx_seq_one_letter_code
_entity_poly.pdbx_strand_id
1 'polypeptide(L)'
;MGYTIKAIIIDGKRGLYKAFKDYPVQMCHFHQKKVIQRYITMHPRLEAGKDLQKIMYNLTSTTQTIFTKKLNEWYEKYKDFLAEKTINPDTFKESFTHQKLVSAYKSLKTNLPYLFTYKNEKNIKIHNTTNAIDGGVFSPMKKLLKIHNGFTKSLKLKIVDDYLVSYKKK
;
A
#
# COMPACT_ATOMS: atom_id res chain seq x y z
N MET A 1 -29.19 -9.10 -13.54
CA MET A 1 -28.54 -7.81 -13.22
C MET A 1 -27.04 -8.04 -13.21
N GLY A 2 -26.30 -7.40 -14.12
CA GLY A 2 -24.85 -7.48 -14.17
C GLY A 2 -24.22 -6.22 -13.59
N TYR A 3 -23.07 -6.35 -12.94
CA TYR A 3 -22.24 -5.21 -12.57
C TYR A 3 -21.11 -5.08 -13.59
N THR A 4 -20.87 -3.86 -14.08
CA THR A 4 -19.70 -3.57 -14.92
C THR A 4 -18.57 -3.05 -14.04
N ILE A 5 -17.48 -3.81 -13.97
CA ILE A 5 -16.27 -3.41 -13.24
C ILE A 5 -15.53 -2.36 -14.06
N LYS A 6 -15.40 -1.13 -13.53
CA LYS A 6 -14.68 -0.04 -14.19
C LYS A 6 -13.21 0.04 -13.79
N ALA A 7 -12.88 -0.28 -12.54
CA ALA A 7 -11.53 -0.24 -12.00
C ALA A 7 -11.45 -1.07 -10.72
N ILE A 8 -10.25 -1.47 -10.35
CA ILE A 8 -9.95 -2.23 -9.12
C ILE A 8 -8.97 -1.43 -8.27
N ILE A 9 -9.25 -1.29 -6.97
CA ILE A 9 -8.33 -0.67 -6.01
C ILE A 9 -7.84 -1.77 -5.05
N ILE A 10 -6.52 -1.95 -4.93
CA ILE A 10 -5.95 -3.04 -4.14
C ILE A 10 -5.06 -2.57 -2.99
N ASP A 11 -4.87 -3.44 -2.00
CA ASP A 11 -4.09 -3.25 -0.78
C ASP A 11 -2.61 -3.65 -0.90
N GLY A 12 -2.20 -4.19 -2.06
CA GLY A 12 -0.83 -4.60 -2.36
C GLY A 12 -0.53 -6.08 -2.15
N LYS A 13 -1.54 -6.95 -1.99
CA LYS A 13 -1.33 -8.41 -1.97
C LYS A 13 -0.75 -8.92 -3.29
N ARG A 14 0.23 -9.82 -3.18
CA ARG A 14 0.85 -10.48 -4.33
C ARG A 14 -0.19 -11.29 -5.09
N GLY A 15 -0.11 -11.27 -6.43
CA GLY A 15 -1.02 -12.01 -7.31
C GLY A 15 -2.25 -11.21 -7.77
N LEU A 16 -2.72 -10.23 -7.00
CA LEU A 16 -3.91 -9.43 -7.38
C LEU A 16 -3.67 -8.63 -8.67
N TYR A 17 -2.48 -8.05 -8.84
CA TYR A 17 -2.12 -7.33 -10.08
C TYR A 17 -2.21 -8.23 -11.32
N LYS A 18 -1.85 -9.51 -11.21
CA LYS A 18 -1.91 -10.47 -12.32
C LYS A 18 -3.36 -10.92 -12.57
N ALA A 19 -4.14 -11.13 -11.51
CA ALA A 19 -5.53 -11.55 -11.60
C ALA A 19 -6.43 -10.48 -12.26
N PHE A 20 -6.12 -9.20 -12.07
CA PHE A 20 -6.90 -8.08 -12.59
C PHE A 20 -6.18 -7.28 -13.68
N LYS A 21 -5.29 -7.93 -14.44
CA LYS A 21 -4.49 -7.29 -15.50
C LYS A 21 -5.33 -6.60 -16.59
N ASP A 22 -6.57 -7.08 -16.79
CA ASP A 22 -7.48 -6.60 -17.84
C ASP A 22 -8.30 -5.37 -17.38
N TYR A 23 -8.09 -4.91 -16.15
CA TYR A 23 -8.76 -3.74 -15.58
C TYR A 23 -7.76 -2.65 -15.18
N PRO A 24 -8.17 -1.37 -15.15
CA PRO A 24 -7.40 -0.34 -14.49
C PRO A 24 -7.21 -0.67 -13.00
N VAL A 25 -5.98 -0.93 -12.58
CA VAL A 25 -5.63 -1.26 -11.19
C VAL A 25 -4.97 -0.07 -10.51
N GLN A 26 -5.53 0.35 -9.38
CA GLN A 26 -4.95 1.36 -8.49
C GLN A 26 -4.41 0.69 -7.22
N MET A 27 -3.14 0.93 -6.91
CA MET A 27 -2.57 0.60 -5.60
C MET A 27 -2.99 1.67 -4.58
N CYS A 28 -3.63 1.24 -3.49
CA CYS A 28 -4.09 2.13 -2.45
C CYS A 28 -2.91 2.89 -1.81
N HIS A 29 -2.92 4.22 -1.90
CA HIS A 29 -1.85 5.09 -1.37
C HIS A 29 -1.67 4.93 0.14
N PHE A 30 -2.75 4.70 0.88
CA PHE A 30 -2.69 4.47 2.33
C PHE A 30 -1.90 3.19 2.66
N HIS A 31 -2.20 2.10 1.95
CA HIS A 31 -1.48 0.83 2.12
C HIS A 31 -0.03 0.95 1.64
N GLN A 32 0.23 1.63 0.52
CA GLN A 32 1.61 1.89 0.08
C GLN A 32 2.39 2.67 1.16
N LYS A 33 1.82 3.77 1.69
CA LYS A 33 2.43 4.55 2.76
C LYS A 33 2.72 3.69 3.99
N LYS A 34 1.79 2.83 4.42
CA LYS A 34 2.00 1.89 5.53
C LYS A 34 3.12 0.88 5.26
N VAL A 35 3.21 0.34 4.04
CA VAL A 35 4.30 -0.57 3.66
C VAL A 35 5.65 0.14 3.77
N ILE A 36 5.76 1.38 3.28
CA ILE A 36 7.01 2.13 3.38
C ILE A 36 7.33 2.51 4.82
N GLN A 37 6.35 2.99 5.60
CA GLN A 37 6.53 3.30 7.02
C GLN A 37 6.97 2.08 7.84
N ARG A 38 6.55 0.86 7.49
CA ARG A 38 7.06 -0.36 8.14
C ARG A 38 8.57 -0.55 7.94
N TYR A 39 9.10 -0.15 6.79
CA TYR A 39 10.51 -0.29 6.46
C TYR A 39 11.37 0.85 7.01
N ILE A 40 10.98 2.11 6.78
CA ILE A 40 11.81 3.29 7.12
C ILE A 40 11.37 4.00 8.41
N THR A 41 10.25 3.58 9.03
CA THR A 41 9.60 4.23 10.19
C THR A 41 9.03 5.62 9.88
N MET A 42 8.33 6.23 10.84
CA MET A 42 7.85 7.62 10.73
C MET A 42 8.95 8.67 10.95
N HIS A 43 10.03 8.31 11.62
CA HIS A 43 11.14 9.21 11.93
C HIS A 43 12.46 8.50 11.60
N PRO A 44 12.75 8.27 10.30
CA PRO A 44 13.97 7.62 9.87
C PRO A 44 15.21 8.37 10.38
N ARG A 45 16.16 7.63 10.95
CA ARG A 45 17.44 8.20 11.41
C ARG A 45 18.40 8.45 10.24
N LEU A 46 18.48 7.49 9.31
CA LEU A 46 19.32 7.55 8.11
C LEU A 46 18.86 8.66 7.16
N GLU A 47 19.81 9.40 6.58
CA GLU A 47 19.53 10.46 5.61
C GLU A 47 18.75 9.92 4.41
N ALA A 48 19.16 8.77 3.87
CA ALA A 48 18.48 8.12 2.76
C ALA A 48 17.01 7.80 3.09
N GLY A 49 16.72 7.41 4.34
CA GLY A 49 15.35 7.21 4.81
C GLY A 49 14.55 8.51 4.90
N LYS A 50 15.16 9.60 5.40
CA LYS A 50 14.53 10.93 5.49
C LYS A 50 14.19 11.46 4.10
N ASP A 51 15.10 11.34 3.15
CA ASP A 51 14.88 11.80 1.78
C ASP A 51 13.80 10.96 1.07
N LEU A 52 13.77 9.65 1.27
CA LEU A 52 12.70 8.80 0.74
C LEU A 52 11.33 9.17 1.35
N GLN A 53 11.30 9.53 2.63
CA GLN A 53 10.08 9.98 3.29
C GLN A 53 9.54 11.29 2.71
N LYS A 54 10.41 12.24 2.35
CA LYS A 54 10.00 13.49 1.67
C LYS A 54 9.33 13.21 0.32
N ILE A 55 9.82 12.22 -0.43
CA ILE A 55 9.19 11.78 -1.68
C ILE A 55 7.79 11.21 -1.40
N MET A 56 7.68 10.34 -0.40
CA MET A 56 6.39 9.72 -0.01
C MET A 56 5.36 10.71 0.52
N TYR A 57 5.78 11.79 1.18
CA TYR A 57 4.88 12.85 1.63
C TYR A 57 4.09 13.45 0.45
N ASN A 58 4.76 13.61 -0.69
CA ASN A 58 4.20 14.22 -1.90
C ASN A 58 3.45 13.24 -2.82
N LEU A 59 3.30 11.96 -2.43
CA LEU A 59 2.70 10.92 -3.28
C LEU A 59 1.30 11.29 -3.82
N THR A 60 0.47 11.97 -3.03
CA THR A 60 -0.91 12.30 -3.38
C THR A 60 -1.02 13.56 -4.25
N SER A 61 -0.11 14.52 -4.07
CA SER A 61 -0.12 15.81 -4.77
C SER A 61 0.63 15.79 -6.10
N THR A 62 1.56 14.85 -6.29
CA THR A 62 2.40 14.79 -7.49
C THR A 62 1.81 13.98 -8.65
N THR A 63 2.49 13.96 -9.80
CA THR A 63 2.17 13.11 -10.96
C THR A 63 3.12 11.91 -11.03
N GLN A 64 2.75 10.89 -11.81
CA GLN A 64 3.60 9.71 -12.01
C GLN A 64 5.00 10.09 -12.52
N THR A 65 5.08 10.99 -13.50
CA THR A 65 6.35 11.44 -14.09
C THR A 65 7.24 12.10 -13.06
N ILE A 66 6.71 13.06 -12.29
CA ILE A 66 7.48 13.80 -11.28
C ILE A 66 7.90 12.86 -10.14
N PHE A 67 7.00 11.98 -9.67
CA PHE A 67 7.33 11.01 -8.63
C PHE A 67 8.42 10.04 -9.09
N THR A 68 8.31 9.53 -10.31
CA THR A 68 9.29 8.60 -10.90
C THR A 68 10.66 9.26 -11.01
N LYS A 69 10.71 10.51 -11.49
CA LYS A 69 11.94 11.28 -11.58
C LYS A 69 12.60 11.42 -10.20
N LYS A 70 11.86 11.91 -9.19
CA LYS A 70 12.38 12.07 -7.82
C LYS A 70 12.83 10.74 -7.21
N LEU A 71 12.11 9.65 -7.45
CA LEU A 71 12.47 8.32 -6.95
C LEU A 71 13.75 7.80 -7.62
N ASN A 72 13.94 8.06 -8.92
CA ASN A 72 15.16 7.70 -9.62
C ASN A 72 16.35 8.56 -9.16
N GLU A 73 16.18 9.87 -9.00
CA GLU A 73 17.21 10.77 -8.44
C GLU A 73 17.65 10.33 -7.05
N TRP A 74 16.69 9.95 -6.20
CA TRP A 74 16.99 9.37 -4.89
C TRP A 74 17.77 8.06 -4.98
N TYR A 75 17.39 7.17 -5.91
CA TYR A 75 18.09 5.91 -6.11
C TYR A 75 19.53 6.16 -6.56
N GLU A 76 19.76 7.03 -7.54
CA GLU A 76 21.12 7.36 -8.01
C GLU A 76 21.98 7.97 -6.91
N LYS A 77 21.41 8.83 -6.05
CA LYS A 77 22.11 9.42 -4.90
C LYS A 77 22.58 8.36 -3.89
N TYR A 78 21.80 7.30 -3.68
CA TYR A 78 22.04 6.31 -2.62
C TYR A 78 22.36 4.90 -3.14
N LYS A 79 22.60 4.71 -4.43
CA LYS A 79 22.74 3.36 -5.03
C LYS A 79 23.87 2.56 -4.42
N ASP A 80 25.01 3.19 -4.16
CA ASP A 80 26.18 2.52 -3.60
C ASP A 80 25.92 2.14 -2.14
N PHE A 81 25.33 3.07 -1.36
CA PHE A 81 24.86 2.82 0.00
C PHE A 81 23.84 1.66 0.06
N LEU A 82 22.90 1.59 -0.89
CA LEU A 82 21.92 0.49 -0.97
C LEU A 82 22.54 -0.85 -1.39
N ALA A 83 23.65 -0.81 -2.13
CA ALA A 83 24.38 -1.98 -2.61
C ALA A 83 25.31 -2.56 -1.54
N GLU A 84 25.59 -1.84 -0.45
CA GLU A 84 26.37 -2.34 0.69
C GLU A 84 25.81 -3.67 1.21
N LYS A 85 26.71 -4.62 1.44
CA LYS A 85 26.39 -5.94 1.97
C LYS A 85 27.21 -6.24 3.21
N THR A 86 26.59 -6.96 4.12
CA THR A 86 27.21 -7.46 5.35
C THR A 86 27.13 -8.98 5.34
N ILE A 87 28.24 -9.63 5.66
CA ILE A 87 28.30 -11.08 5.87
C ILE A 87 28.00 -11.35 7.33
N ASN A 88 27.02 -12.19 7.61
CA ASN A 88 26.74 -12.61 8.98
C ASN A 88 27.84 -13.61 9.42
N PRO A 89 28.54 -13.36 10.55
CA PRO A 89 29.70 -14.15 10.95
C PRO A 89 29.33 -15.59 11.36
N ASP A 90 28.11 -15.82 11.84
CA ASP A 90 27.67 -17.14 12.31
C ASP A 90 27.18 -18.04 11.18
N THR A 91 26.55 -17.43 10.16
CA THR A 91 25.90 -18.16 9.06
C THR A 91 26.67 -18.08 7.74
N PHE A 92 27.68 -17.20 7.66
CA PHE A 92 28.42 -16.83 6.45
C PHE A 92 27.55 -16.36 5.29
N LYS A 93 26.28 -16.02 5.56
CA LYS A 93 25.33 -15.55 4.55
C LYS A 93 25.49 -14.05 4.34
N GLU A 94 25.54 -13.68 3.07
CA GLU A 94 25.57 -12.29 2.64
C GLU A 94 24.14 -11.71 2.62
N SER A 95 23.99 -10.49 3.13
CA SER A 95 22.73 -9.75 3.08
C SER A 95 22.98 -8.25 2.89
N PHE A 96 22.00 -7.52 2.35
CA PHE A 96 22.11 -6.06 2.27
C PHE A 96 22.19 -5.44 3.66
N THR A 97 23.21 -4.60 3.89
CA THR A 97 23.37 -3.85 5.15
C THR A 97 22.11 -3.05 5.48
N HIS A 98 21.53 -2.40 4.47
CA HIS A 98 20.32 -1.58 4.60
C HIS A 98 19.07 -2.27 4.04
N GLN A 99 18.88 -3.56 4.36
CA GLN A 99 17.81 -4.41 3.79
C GLN A 99 16.40 -3.77 3.81
N LYS A 100 16.05 -3.07 4.89
CA LYS A 100 14.74 -2.41 5.00
C LYS A 100 14.59 -1.29 3.97
N LEU A 101 15.61 -0.48 3.77
CA LEU A 101 15.58 0.62 2.82
C LEU A 101 15.54 0.11 1.37
N VAL A 102 16.31 -0.94 1.07
CA VAL A 102 16.24 -1.66 -0.21
C VAL A 102 14.82 -2.20 -0.45
N SER A 103 14.19 -2.76 0.57
CA SER A 103 12.82 -3.28 0.49
C SER A 103 11.78 -2.18 0.27
N ALA A 104 11.97 -1.00 0.88
CA ALA A 104 11.12 0.17 0.66
C ALA A 104 11.19 0.65 -0.80
N TYR A 105 12.41 0.79 -1.32
CA TYR A 105 12.63 1.17 -2.72
C TYR A 105 12.01 0.16 -3.69
N LYS A 106 12.29 -1.14 -3.51
CA LYS A 106 11.72 -2.21 -4.34
C LYS A 106 10.20 -2.20 -4.32
N SER A 107 9.58 -2.01 -3.15
CA SER A 107 8.13 -1.89 -3.02
C SER A 107 7.56 -0.74 -3.87
N LEU A 108 8.21 0.44 -3.83
CA LEU A 108 7.79 1.57 -4.65
C LEU A 108 7.97 1.30 -6.13
N LYS A 109 9.11 0.75 -6.54
CA LYS A 109 9.40 0.47 -7.93
C LYS A 109 8.41 -0.54 -8.53
N THR A 110 8.13 -1.62 -7.81
CA THR A 110 7.17 -2.65 -8.24
C THR A 110 5.75 -2.10 -8.35
N ASN A 111 5.32 -1.26 -7.41
CA ASN A 111 3.96 -0.73 -7.39
C ASN A 111 3.79 0.54 -8.23
N LEU A 112 4.89 1.16 -8.71
CA LEU A 112 4.90 2.44 -9.41
C LEU A 112 3.88 2.53 -10.57
N PRO A 113 3.74 1.52 -11.45
CA PRO A 113 2.76 1.57 -12.54
C PRO A 113 1.31 1.72 -12.06
N TYR A 114 1.01 1.30 -10.84
CA TYR A 114 -0.34 1.25 -10.27
C TYR A 114 -0.61 2.39 -9.28
N LEU A 115 0.38 3.22 -8.94
CA LEU A 115 0.19 4.29 -7.94
C LEU A 115 -0.62 5.46 -8.49
N PHE A 116 -0.63 5.69 -9.79
CA PHE A 116 -1.20 6.89 -10.40
C PHE A 116 -2.33 6.60 -11.39
N THR A 117 -2.82 5.36 -11.47
CA THR A 117 -3.96 4.98 -12.31
C THR A 117 -5.15 5.92 -12.10
N TYR A 118 -5.41 6.32 -10.86
CA TYR A 118 -6.49 7.27 -10.52
C TYR A 118 -6.34 8.68 -11.13
N LYS A 119 -5.13 9.09 -11.51
CA LYS A 119 -4.86 10.37 -12.19
C LYS A 119 -4.73 10.20 -13.70
N ASN A 120 -4.25 9.04 -14.15
CA ASN A 120 -4.01 8.77 -15.57
C ASN A 120 -5.32 8.44 -16.30
N GLU A 121 -6.24 7.73 -15.64
CA GLU A 121 -7.54 7.35 -16.19
C GLU A 121 -8.58 8.46 -16.00
N LYS A 122 -8.56 9.48 -16.89
CA LYS A 122 -9.46 10.64 -16.77
C LYS A 122 -10.94 10.31 -16.99
N ASN A 123 -11.23 9.24 -17.71
CA ASN A 123 -12.60 8.86 -18.09
C ASN A 123 -13.34 8.10 -16.98
N ILE A 124 -12.64 7.69 -15.92
CA ILE A 124 -13.20 6.87 -14.84
C ILE A 124 -12.85 7.52 -13.50
N LYS A 125 -13.85 7.75 -12.65
CA LYS A 125 -13.60 8.23 -11.29
C LYS A 125 -13.04 7.10 -10.43
N ILE A 126 -11.74 7.12 -10.19
CA ILE A 126 -11.04 6.16 -9.32
C ILE A 126 -10.55 6.91 -8.07
N HIS A 127 -10.72 6.31 -6.89
CA HIS A 127 -10.15 6.84 -5.66
C HIS A 127 -8.70 6.34 -5.49
N ASN A 128 -7.82 7.18 -4.96
CA ASN A 128 -6.44 6.80 -4.65
C ASN A 128 -6.31 5.94 -3.38
N THR A 129 -7.37 5.84 -2.56
CA THR A 129 -7.40 5.05 -1.33
C THR A 129 -8.71 4.28 -1.18
N THR A 130 -8.66 3.22 -0.36
CA THR A 130 -9.80 2.42 0.08
C THR A 130 -10.36 2.86 1.44
N ASN A 131 -9.94 4.04 1.95
CA ASN A 131 -10.25 4.51 3.30
C ASN A 131 -11.76 4.63 3.57
N ALA A 132 -12.57 4.93 2.56
CA ALA A 132 -14.03 4.96 2.69
C ALA A 132 -14.59 3.58 3.10
N ILE A 133 -14.01 2.51 2.57
CA ILE A 133 -14.40 1.14 2.89
C ILE A 133 -13.72 0.69 4.19
N ASP A 134 -12.40 0.83 4.28
CA ASP A 134 -11.62 0.35 5.43
C ASP A 134 -11.96 1.08 6.73
N GLY A 135 -12.04 2.41 6.67
CA GLY A 135 -12.34 3.28 7.80
C GLY A 135 -13.84 3.47 8.02
N GLY A 136 -14.63 3.60 6.94
CA GLY A 136 -16.06 3.88 7.02
C GLY A 136 -16.93 2.65 7.29
N VAL A 137 -16.70 1.56 6.56
CA VAL A 137 -17.53 0.34 6.64
C VAL A 137 -16.90 -0.66 7.61
N PHE A 138 -15.62 -0.97 7.42
CA PHE A 138 -14.99 -2.09 8.13
C PHE A 138 -14.56 -1.75 9.55
N SER A 139 -14.22 -0.50 9.85
CA SER A 139 -13.81 -0.10 11.21
C SER A 139 -14.95 -0.24 12.23
N PRO A 140 -16.16 0.31 12.00
CA PRO A 140 -17.27 0.12 12.93
C PRO A 140 -17.72 -1.34 13.01
N MET A 141 -17.76 -2.06 11.88
CA MET A 141 -18.06 -3.50 11.86
C MET A 141 -17.09 -4.31 12.74
N LYS A 142 -15.78 -4.05 12.62
CA LYS A 142 -14.76 -4.70 13.45
C LYS A 142 -14.90 -4.34 14.93
N LYS A 143 -15.36 -3.13 15.27
CA LYS A 143 -15.64 -2.77 16.67
C LYS A 143 -16.77 -3.62 17.22
N LEU A 144 -17.88 -3.78 16.49
CA LEU A 144 -19.01 -4.62 16.89
C LEU A 144 -18.58 -6.08 17.14
N LEU A 145 -17.76 -6.63 16.25
CA LEU A 145 -17.24 -8.01 16.40
C LEU A 145 -16.29 -8.19 17.58
N LYS A 146 -15.70 -7.11 18.10
CA LYS A 146 -14.74 -7.12 19.22
C LYS A 146 -15.37 -6.87 20.59
N ILE A 147 -16.65 -6.51 20.65
CA ILE A 147 -17.36 -6.29 21.92
C ILE A 147 -17.32 -7.55 22.79
N HIS A 148 -17.41 -8.73 22.17
CA HIS A 148 -17.30 -10.01 22.86
C HIS A 148 -16.41 -10.99 22.08
N ASN A 149 -15.24 -11.31 22.63
CA ASN A 149 -14.27 -12.19 21.97
C ASN A 149 -14.76 -13.65 21.84
N GLY A 150 -15.72 -14.07 22.69
CA GLY A 150 -16.27 -15.42 22.71
C GLY A 150 -17.36 -15.73 21.68
N PHE A 151 -17.64 -14.83 20.74
CA PHE A 151 -18.61 -15.13 19.68
C PHE A 151 -18.14 -16.28 18.79
N THR A 152 -19.03 -17.24 18.55
CA THR A 152 -18.83 -18.32 17.59
C THR A 152 -18.68 -17.76 16.17
N LYS A 153 -18.01 -18.50 15.29
CA LYS A 153 -17.84 -18.11 13.88
C LYS A 153 -19.19 -17.84 13.20
N SER A 154 -20.20 -18.66 13.47
CA SER A 154 -21.55 -18.51 12.92
C SER A 154 -22.19 -17.17 13.32
N LEU A 155 -22.11 -16.81 14.59
CA LEU A 155 -22.65 -15.54 15.07
C LEU A 155 -21.89 -14.33 14.48
N LYS A 156 -20.56 -14.43 14.36
CA LYS A 156 -19.75 -13.39 13.71
C LYS A 156 -20.16 -13.17 12.25
N LEU A 157 -20.48 -14.22 11.50
CA LEU A 157 -20.97 -14.11 10.13
C LEU A 157 -22.34 -13.43 10.07
N LYS A 158 -23.29 -13.83 10.93
CA LYS A 158 -24.60 -13.18 11.01
C LYS A 158 -24.50 -11.68 11.30
N ILE A 159 -23.60 -11.28 12.21
CA ILE A 159 -23.36 -9.87 12.53
C ILE A 159 -22.81 -9.12 11.30
N VAL A 160 -21.90 -9.74 10.54
CA VAL A 160 -21.36 -9.13 9.31
C VAL A 160 -22.46 -8.95 8.26
N ASP A 161 -23.26 -9.98 8.02
CA ASP A 161 -24.34 -9.94 7.03
C ASP A 161 -25.38 -8.86 7.40
N ASP A 162 -25.83 -8.86 8.65
CA ASP A 162 -26.78 -7.86 9.17
C ASP A 162 -26.21 -6.44 9.09
N TYR A 163 -24.93 -6.25 9.44
CA TYR A 163 -24.26 -4.97 9.33
C TYR A 163 -24.20 -4.48 7.88
N LEU A 164 -23.81 -5.35 6.93
CA LEU A 164 -23.68 -4.96 5.52
C LEU A 164 -25.04 -4.66 4.86
N VAL A 165 -26.10 -5.39 5.22
CA VAL A 165 -27.46 -5.14 4.74
C VAL A 165 -28.04 -3.84 5.31
N SER A 166 -27.78 -3.56 6.59
CA SER A 166 -28.29 -2.36 7.26
C SER A 166 -27.47 -1.09 6.96
N TYR A 167 -26.21 -1.21 6.52
CA TYR A 167 -25.30 -0.09 6.30
C TYR A 167 -25.82 1.00 5.34
N LYS A 168 -26.65 0.64 4.35
CA LYS A 168 -27.23 1.58 3.37
C LYS A 168 -28.63 2.11 3.71
N LYS A 169 -29.21 1.69 4.85
CA LYS A 169 -30.55 2.14 5.29
C LYS A 169 -30.50 3.41 6.16
N LYS A 170 -29.34 4.07 6.25
CA LYS A 170 -29.12 5.35 6.91
C LYS A 170 -28.47 6.31 5.94
#